data_AF-A0A2E6SHI5-F1
#
_entry.id   AF-A0A2E6SHI5-F1
#
_cell.length_a   1.000
_cell.length_b   1.000
_cell.length_c   1.000
_cell.angle_alpha   90.00
_cell.angle_beta   90.00
_cell.angle_gamma   90.00
#
_symmetry.space_group_name_H-M   'P 1'
#
loop_
_entity.id
_entity.type
_entity.pdbx_description
1 polymer ?
#
loop_
_entity_poly.entity_id
_entity_poly.type
_entity_poly.pdbx_seq_one_letter_code
_entity_poly.pdbx_strand_id
1 'polypeptide(L)'
;MRFYFFYLPIFLFISLSCQRWDYKDPSNPVETLAPETHLSLIALDTIWVAPQVGETGDTTLFYLIDYYDSVYVIIDSMEVTDTTNGDTTYWTYDTSNYLWWGTDLSGEEQGFETISLFDTLAFHTITTSKQELSWWGDDPDGDVVGYYYRWSTDSDWNYTEEEGGIFYVPIRTELDIFSFEIKAVDNDRNEDTSPAKLVLPIKNSPPQISFRYLSNPQIADISSDTSYTFPTRTFIWDLYDQDGNETITDIFYTLNDTCDTCWQRLDSDASSITLTNLDEGLYTIYFKCKDIAGAESKMIQFPDSTNENEAQIWKVKPIIGDVLIVDDYPLDGDNNTLNWFSSKMDTVLGESNYSFWEIGDELPFSATDVSANLNYFKHIIWFTAYNNTAASNDTYNSAEASLVNFIMGGGNLFINPIDFEDTTFTWFPMDSMTTLNPNGRLRSQRVVESAIDSTLDLEVSSLIAVKVKGFWPDESEFETVTELYYMADPQNGDGWTGNPTVCSMGQYKVSPTELSGKVVILTLPLYDGNRSKLDGNGTPLKFFQYLFDEEFIE
;
A
#
# COMPACT_ATOMS: atom_id res chain seq x y z
N MET A 1 88.82 62.76 -10.81
CA MET A 1 89.13 61.90 -9.64
C MET A 1 88.16 60.72 -9.69
N ARG A 2 88.71 59.50 -9.71
CA ARG A 2 88.14 58.13 -9.54
C ARG A 2 86.61 57.92 -9.49
N PHE A 3 86.03 57.12 -10.41
CA PHE A 3 85.64 55.67 -10.32
C PHE A 3 84.41 55.44 -9.41
N TYR A 4 83.33 54.69 -9.74
CA TYR A 4 83.16 53.30 -10.25
C TYR A 4 81.76 53.15 -10.89
N PHE A 5 81.58 52.59 -12.09
CA PHE A 5 81.25 51.19 -12.45
C PHE A 5 80.01 50.57 -11.77
N PHE A 6 78.99 50.16 -12.55
CA PHE A 6 78.58 48.76 -12.69
C PHE A 6 77.62 48.54 -13.90
N TYR A 7 78.07 47.75 -14.90
CA TYR A 7 77.38 46.71 -15.74
C TYR A 7 76.01 47.00 -16.40
N LEU A 8 75.66 46.62 -17.65
CA LEU A 8 76.27 45.89 -18.79
C LEU A 8 75.28 46.06 -20.00
N PRO A 9 75.70 45.95 -21.28
CA PRO A 9 75.05 46.58 -22.43
C PRO A 9 74.24 45.63 -23.34
N ILE A 10 73.43 46.29 -24.19
CA ILE A 10 73.09 46.04 -25.60
C ILE A 10 73.65 44.74 -26.23
N PHE A 11 72.76 43.90 -26.77
CA PHE A 11 72.96 43.29 -28.09
C PHE A 11 71.62 43.10 -28.82
N LEU A 12 71.44 43.88 -29.88
CA LEU A 12 70.39 43.76 -30.88
C LEU A 12 71.01 42.97 -32.05
N PHE A 13 70.48 41.77 -32.35
CA PHE A 13 70.78 41.05 -33.58
C PHE A 13 69.46 40.63 -34.23
N ILE A 14 69.31 41.05 -35.48
CA ILE A 14 68.19 40.79 -36.38
C ILE A 14 68.41 39.45 -37.10
N SER A 15 67.29 38.78 -37.43
CA SER A 15 67.05 37.81 -38.52
C SER A 15 66.98 36.30 -38.21
N LEU A 16 65.96 35.68 -38.83
CA LEU A 16 65.78 34.24 -39.17
C LEU A 16 65.35 33.33 -38.00
N SER A 17 64.39 32.41 -38.10
CA SER A 17 63.51 31.95 -39.19
C SER A 17 62.46 30.98 -38.64
N CYS A 18 61.30 30.93 -39.30
CA CYS A 18 60.36 29.81 -39.41
C CYS A 18 59.47 29.43 -38.22
N GLN A 19 58.21 29.90 -38.32
CA GLN A 19 57.03 29.02 -38.24
C GLN A 19 57.36 27.67 -38.87
N ARG A 20 57.42 26.64 -38.05
CA ARG A 20 57.46 25.24 -38.48
C ARG A 20 56.13 24.71 -37.97
N TRP A 21 55.28 24.21 -38.88
CA TRP A 21 53.91 23.73 -38.65
C TRP A 21 52.72 24.67 -38.94
N ASP A 22 52.88 25.71 -39.78
CA ASP A 22 51.73 26.16 -40.59
C ASP A 22 51.70 25.28 -41.85
N TYR A 23 51.09 24.10 -41.71
CA TYR A 23 50.62 23.37 -42.89
C TYR A 23 49.32 24.05 -43.32
N LYS A 24 49.23 24.52 -44.56
CA LYS A 24 47.90 24.80 -45.14
C LYS A 24 47.24 23.44 -45.27
N ASP A 25 46.34 23.11 -44.34
CA ASP A 25 45.48 21.97 -44.48
C ASP A 25 44.70 22.12 -45.80
N PRO A 26 44.89 21.22 -46.79
CA PRO A 26 44.17 21.25 -48.03
C PRO A 26 42.86 20.46 -47.93
N SER A 27 42.46 19.97 -46.75
CA SER A 27 41.07 19.60 -46.55
C SER A 27 40.23 20.84 -46.82
N ASN A 28 39.36 20.77 -47.83
CA ASN A 28 38.20 21.64 -47.80
C ASN A 28 37.58 21.49 -46.40
N PRO A 29 37.18 22.58 -45.71
CA PRO A 29 36.29 22.40 -44.58
C PRO A 29 35.17 21.50 -45.07
N VAL A 30 34.93 20.39 -44.36
CA VAL A 30 33.73 19.60 -44.60
C VAL A 30 32.60 20.62 -44.50
N GLU A 31 31.80 20.74 -45.56
CA GLU A 31 30.68 21.66 -45.51
C GLU A 31 29.82 21.21 -44.33
N THR A 32 29.54 22.13 -43.41
CA THR A 32 28.73 21.85 -42.22
C THR A 32 27.41 21.25 -42.69
N LEU A 33 27.18 19.98 -42.38
CA LEU A 33 25.92 19.30 -42.67
C LEU A 33 25.02 19.35 -41.44
N ALA A 34 23.71 19.22 -41.67
CA ALA A 34 22.79 19.06 -40.55
C ALA A 34 22.73 17.57 -40.18
N PRO A 35 22.57 17.24 -38.89
CA PRO A 35 22.42 15.85 -38.47
C PRO A 35 21.10 15.25 -38.98
N GLU A 36 21.04 13.93 -39.10
CA GLU A 36 19.82 13.17 -39.39
C GLU A 36 19.27 12.54 -38.10
N THR A 37 17.94 12.52 -37.94
CA THR A 37 17.27 11.96 -36.74
C THR A 37 16.50 10.70 -37.06
N HIS A 38 16.64 9.69 -36.21
CA HIS A 38 15.89 8.44 -36.26
C HIS A 38 15.05 8.26 -34.98
N LEU A 39 13.89 7.64 -35.12
CA LEU A 39 12.90 7.49 -34.05
C LEU A 39 12.36 6.05 -34.06
N SER A 40 12.35 5.41 -32.89
CA SER A 40 11.75 4.11 -32.67
C SER A 40 10.70 4.17 -31.55
N LEU A 41 9.70 3.28 -31.66
CA LEU A 41 8.65 3.07 -30.67
C LEU A 41 8.82 1.67 -30.10
N ILE A 42 9.03 1.53 -28.80
CA ILE A 42 9.00 0.23 -28.13
C ILE A 42 7.56 -0.03 -27.70
N ALA A 43 6.79 -0.73 -28.53
CA ALA A 43 5.46 -1.20 -28.16
C ALA A 43 5.56 -2.48 -27.32
N LEU A 44 4.97 -2.48 -26.12
CA LEU A 44 4.99 -3.62 -25.20
C LEU A 44 4.10 -4.81 -25.63
N ASP A 45 3.25 -4.64 -26.66
CA ASP A 45 2.38 -5.69 -27.20
C ASP A 45 2.38 -5.71 -28.74
N THR A 46 1.99 -6.88 -29.30
CA THR A 46 2.16 -7.36 -30.68
C THR A 46 2.08 -6.28 -31.78
N ILE A 47 3.14 -6.27 -32.57
CA ILE A 47 3.57 -5.17 -33.41
C ILE A 47 2.97 -5.38 -34.83
N TRP A 48 1.76 -4.85 -35.04
CA TRP A 48 1.14 -4.55 -36.35
C TRP A 48 0.45 -5.65 -37.16
N VAL A 49 -0.58 -5.22 -37.88
CA VAL A 49 -1.20 -5.90 -39.03
C VAL A 49 -1.28 -4.88 -40.17
N ALA A 50 -0.58 -5.09 -41.29
CA ALA A 50 -0.70 -4.24 -42.47
C ALA A 50 -1.58 -4.91 -43.54
N PRO A 51 -2.81 -4.41 -43.82
CA PRO A 51 -3.64 -4.94 -44.88
C PRO A 51 -3.21 -4.37 -46.25
N GLN A 52 -2.93 -5.25 -47.20
CA GLN A 52 -2.78 -4.90 -48.61
C GLN A 52 -3.91 -5.57 -49.40
N VAL A 53 -4.65 -4.77 -50.17
CA VAL A 53 -5.66 -5.29 -51.10
C VAL A 53 -5.04 -5.32 -52.48
N GLY A 54 -4.80 -6.52 -53.02
CA GLY A 54 -4.27 -6.69 -54.37
C GLY A 54 -5.26 -6.22 -55.43
N GLU A 55 -4.79 -5.97 -56.66
CA GLU A 55 -5.65 -5.59 -57.80
C GLU A 55 -6.76 -6.63 -58.10
N THR A 56 -6.61 -7.85 -57.59
CA THR A 56 -7.57 -8.96 -57.67
C THR A 56 -8.63 -8.97 -56.57
N GLY A 57 -8.51 -8.11 -55.55
CA GLY A 57 -9.39 -8.06 -54.37
C GLY A 57 -8.89 -8.87 -53.17
N ASP A 58 -7.80 -9.63 -53.34
CA ASP A 58 -7.21 -10.47 -52.29
C ASP A 58 -6.63 -9.62 -51.18
N THR A 59 -6.78 -10.07 -49.94
CA THR A 59 -6.31 -9.35 -48.75
C THR A 59 -5.10 -10.07 -48.17
N THR A 60 -3.97 -9.36 -48.09
CA THR A 60 -2.77 -9.84 -47.42
C THR A 60 -2.59 -9.09 -46.11
N LEU A 61 -2.41 -9.81 -45.01
CA LEU A 61 -2.13 -9.29 -43.68
C LEU A 61 -0.68 -9.64 -43.31
N PHE A 62 0.11 -8.63 -42.96
CA PHE A 62 1.47 -8.83 -42.45
C PHE A 62 1.50 -8.59 -40.95
N TYR A 63 1.95 -9.58 -40.19
CA TYR A 63 2.25 -9.47 -38.76
C TYR A 63 3.73 -9.11 -38.61
N LEU A 64 4.05 -8.01 -37.94
CA LEU A 64 5.42 -7.49 -37.86
C LEU A 64 6.02 -7.69 -36.45
N ILE A 65 7.34 -7.62 -36.34
CA ILE A 65 8.09 -7.72 -35.07
C ILE A 65 8.76 -6.41 -34.72
N ASP A 66 9.25 -5.66 -35.71
CA ASP A 66 10.03 -4.44 -35.51
C ASP A 66 9.99 -3.53 -36.77
N TYR A 67 10.23 -2.24 -36.60
CA TYR A 67 10.27 -1.23 -37.67
C TYR A 67 11.38 -0.21 -37.39
N TYR A 68 12.27 -0.02 -38.36
CA TYR A 68 13.42 0.89 -38.21
C TYR A 68 13.21 2.25 -38.91
N ASP A 69 12.58 2.26 -40.09
CA ASP A 69 12.27 3.45 -40.89
C ASP A 69 11.25 3.14 -42.01
N SER A 70 10.92 4.12 -42.86
CA SER A 70 9.93 3.96 -43.95
C SER A 70 10.29 2.91 -45.02
N VAL A 71 11.44 2.28 -44.91
CA VAL A 71 12.03 1.34 -45.87
C VAL A 71 12.24 -0.05 -45.25
N TYR A 72 12.39 -0.18 -43.93
CA TYR A 72 12.75 -1.44 -43.26
C TYR A 72 11.76 -1.88 -42.17
N VAL A 73 11.19 -3.09 -42.36
CA VAL A 73 10.31 -3.81 -41.42
C VAL A 73 10.82 -5.24 -41.15
N ILE A 74 10.60 -5.76 -39.94
CA ILE A 74 10.74 -7.19 -39.61
C ILE A 74 9.36 -7.83 -39.56
N ILE A 75 9.17 -8.96 -40.24
CA ILE A 75 7.88 -9.67 -40.36
C ILE A 75 7.93 -10.97 -39.53
N ASP A 76 6.93 -11.18 -38.68
CA ASP A 76 6.70 -12.43 -37.95
C ASP A 76 6.02 -13.48 -38.83
N SER A 77 4.83 -13.12 -39.33
CA SER A 77 4.00 -14.01 -40.13
C SER A 77 3.20 -13.25 -41.18
N MET A 78 2.71 -13.97 -42.18
CA MET A 78 1.88 -13.42 -43.25
C MET A 78 0.66 -14.32 -43.45
N GLU A 79 -0.50 -13.69 -43.56
CA GLU A 79 -1.77 -14.33 -43.90
C GLU A 79 -2.30 -13.76 -45.21
N VAL A 80 -2.64 -14.64 -46.15
CA VAL A 80 -3.23 -14.25 -47.44
C VAL A 80 -4.61 -14.87 -47.55
N THR A 81 -5.60 -14.01 -47.75
CA THR A 81 -6.98 -14.40 -48.03
C THR A 81 -7.29 -14.17 -49.51
N ASP A 82 -7.43 -15.26 -50.26
CA ASP A 82 -7.89 -15.25 -51.65
C ASP A 82 -9.42 -15.04 -51.66
N THR A 83 -9.84 -13.85 -52.07
CA THR A 83 -11.26 -13.47 -52.12
C THR A 83 -12.02 -14.13 -53.27
N THR A 84 -11.30 -14.69 -54.24
CA THR A 84 -11.86 -15.32 -55.43
C THR A 84 -12.14 -16.81 -55.20
N ASN A 85 -11.29 -17.50 -54.43
CA ASN A 85 -11.44 -18.93 -54.11
C ASN A 85 -11.90 -19.20 -52.66
N GLY A 86 -11.87 -18.21 -51.77
CA GLY A 86 -12.28 -18.34 -50.37
C GLY A 86 -11.30 -19.14 -49.51
N ASP A 87 -10.07 -19.34 -49.98
CA ASP A 87 -9.01 -20.04 -49.25
C ASP A 87 -8.11 -19.04 -48.50
N THR A 88 -7.69 -19.43 -47.30
CA THR A 88 -6.76 -18.67 -46.46
C THR A 88 -5.48 -19.48 -46.28
N THR A 89 -4.34 -18.86 -46.56
CA THR A 89 -3.02 -19.49 -46.41
C THR A 89 -2.18 -18.73 -45.39
N TYR A 90 -1.50 -19.48 -44.53
CA TYR A 90 -0.74 -18.96 -43.40
C TYR A 90 0.73 -19.37 -43.51
N TRP A 91 1.64 -18.41 -43.35
CA TRP A 91 3.08 -18.63 -43.43
C TRP A 91 3.79 -17.99 -42.22
N THR A 92 4.66 -18.76 -41.56
CA THR A 92 5.55 -18.31 -40.48
C THR A 92 6.99 -18.27 -41.00
N TYR A 93 7.72 -17.18 -40.79
CA TYR A 93 9.10 -17.05 -41.28
C TYR A 93 10.10 -16.77 -40.14
N ASP A 94 11.34 -17.23 -40.27
CA ASP A 94 12.48 -16.89 -39.41
C ASP A 94 13.40 -15.94 -40.21
N THR A 95 13.39 -14.65 -39.87
CA THR A 95 14.02 -13.58 -40.66
C THR A 95 15.50 -13.35 -40.34
N SER A 96 16.26 -14.42 -40.10
CA SER A 96 17.71 -14.32 -39.84
C SER A 96 18.58 -14.12 -41.10
N ASN A 97 18.02 -14.05 -42.32
CA ASN A 97 18.80 -13.77 -43.55
C ASN A 97 18.03 -12.92 -44.59
N TYR A 98 18.66 -11.82 -45.02
CA TYR A 98 18.21 -10.96 -46.11
C TYR A 98 18.44 -11.61 -47.50
N LEU A 99 17.39 -12.13 -48.15
CA LEU A 99 17.08 -12.01 -49.59
C LEU A 99 15.76 -12.75 -49.90
N TRP A 100 14.86 -12.12 -50.66
CA TRP A 100 13.58 -12.71 -51.06
C TRP A 100 13.77 -13.66 -52.26
N TRP A 101 13.33 -14.91 -52.11
CA TRP A 101 13.15 -15.85 -53.22
C TRP A 101 11.77 -16.51 -53.11
N GLY A 102 10.96 -16.39 -54.15
CA GLY A 102 9.65 -17.04 -54.25
C GLY A 102 9.25 -17.24 -55.70
N THR A 103 8.55 -18.34 -55.97
CA THR A 103 7.93 -18.62 -57.27
C THR A 103 6.45 -18.30 -57.20
N ASP A 104 5.90 -17.73 -58.27
CA ASP A 104 4.45 -17.54 -58.38
C ASP A 104 3.69 -18.87 -58.52
N LEU A 105 2.35 -18.81 -58.56
CA LEU A 105 1.48 -19.98 -58.74
C LEU A 105 1.63 -20.66 -60.11
N SER A 106 2.41 -20.08 -61.03
CA SER A 106 2.77 -20.66 -62.33
C SER A 106 4.17 -21.29 -62.34
N GLY A 107 4.94 -21.15 -61.25
CA GLY A 107 6.29 -21.67 -61.09
C GLY A 107 7.37 -20.80 -61.72
N GLU A 108 7.08 -19.54 -62.08
CA GLU A 108 8.07 -18.58 -62.56
C GLU A 108 8.72 -17.83 -61.38
N GLU A 109 10.05 -17.72 -61.38
CA GLU A 109 10.81 -16.92 -60.43
C GLU A 109 10.68 -15.44 -60.80
N GLN A 110 10.13 -14.63 -59.90
CA GLN A 110 10.08 -13.18 -60.03
C GLN A 110 10.88 -12.53 -58.90
N GLY A 111 11.86 -11.69 -59.27
CA GLY A 111 12.52 -10.81 -58.32
C GLY A 111 11.65 -9.57 -58.12
N PHE A 112 11.01 -9.43 -56.96
CA PHE A 112 10.38 -8.16 -56.61
C PHE A 112 11.47 -7.16 -56.21
N GLU A 113 11.80 -6.23 -57.11
CA GLU A 113 12.49 -5.00 -56.72
C GLU A 113 11.54 -4.19 -55.86
N THR A 114 11.88 -4.01 -54.57
CA THR A 114 11.36 -2.98 -53.66
C THR A 114 9.83 -2.81 -53.64
N ILE A 115 9.17 -3.29 -52.58
CA ILE A 115 7.82 -2.82 -52.21
C ILE A 115 7.92 -1.30 -51.99
N SER A 116 7.51 -0.53 -53.00
CA SER A 116 7.58 0.94 -53.04
C SER A 116 6.25 1.61 -52.69
N LEU A 117 5.38 0.90 -51.97
CA LEU A 117 4.03 1.34 -51.63
C LEU A 117 3.72 1.04 -50.15
N PHE A 118 4.61 1.45 -49.25
CA PHE A 118 4.16 1.74 -47.88
C PHE A 118 3.63 3.16 -47.87
N ASP A 119 2.32 3.31 -48.02
CA ASP A 119 1.64 4.52 -47.57
C ASP A 119 1.70 4.53 -46.04
N THR A 120 2.71 5.19 -45.48
CA THR A 120 2.92 5.34 -44.03
C THR A 120 1.81 6.17 -43.35
N LEU A 121 0.83 6.68 -44.10
CA LEU A 121 -0.34 7.36 -43.56
C LEU A 121 -1.39 6.38 -42.99
N ALA A 122 -1.23 5.07 -43.20
CA ALA A 122 -2.19 4.04 -42.81
C ALA A 122 -1.67 3.11 -41.69
N PHE A 123 -1.08 3.66 -40.63
CA PHE A 123 -0.90 2.90 -39.39
C PHE A 123 -2.22 2.85 -38.62
N HIS A 124 -2.85 1.68 -38.57
CA HIS A 124 -4.18 1.45 -37.97
C HIS A 124 -4.12 0.70 -36.62
N THR A 125 -3.06 0.83 -35.84
CA THR A 125 -3.04 0.32 -34.45
C THR A 125 -3.30 1.45 -33.48
N ILE A 126 -4.10 1.12 -32.48
CA ILE A 126 -4.52 2.02 -31.43
C ILE A 126 -3.58 1.80 -30.23
N THR A 127 -2.84 2.82 -29.80
CA THR A 127 -1.91 2.77 -28.67
C THR A 127 -2.54 3.37 -27.39
N THR A 128 -1.93 3.18 -26.23
CA THR A 128 -2.36 3.77 -24.94
C THR A 128 -1.85 5.20 -24.78
N SER A 129 -2.32 5.97 -23.80
CA SER A 129 -1.78 7.33 -23.60
C SER A 129 -0.34 7.36 -23.07
N LYS A 130 0.09 6.27 -22.45
CA LYS A 130 1.48 6.08 -22.03
C LYS A 130 2.33 5.62 -23.21
N GLN A 131 3.30 6.44 -23.60
CA GLN A 131 4.18 6.24 -24.75
C GLN A 131 5.63 6.16 -24.31
N GLU A 132 6.32 5.06 -24.61
CA GLU A 132 7.76 4.89 -24.40
C GLU A 132 8.47 4.99 -25.75
N LEU A 133 9.23 6.07 -25.92
CA LEU A 133 9.87 6.43 -27.20
C LEU A 133 11.39 6.44 -27.03
N SER A 134 12.10 6.06 -28.08
CA SER A 134 13.56 6.13 -28.16
C SER A 134 13.98 6.74 -29.49
N TRP A 135 15.08 7.50 -29.50
CA TRP A 135 15.55 8.19 -30.68
C TRP A 135 17.07 8.31 -30.65
N TRP A 136 17.67 8.44 -31.83
CA TRP A 136 19.10 8.70 -31.98
C TRP A 136 19.33 9.58 -33.20
N GLY A 137 20.45 10.29 -33.22
CA GLY A 137 20.89 11.09 -34.36
C GLY A 137 22.21 10.59 -34.90
N ASP A 138 22.42 10.82 -36.20
CA ASP A 138 23.71 10.61 -36.86
C ASP A 138 24.16 11.93 -37.49
N ASP A 139 25.41 12.31 -37.23
CA ASP A 139 26.01 13.53 -37.75
C ASP A 139 27.22 13.18 -38.64
N PRO A 140 27.12 13.36 -39.97
CA PRO A 140 28.18 12.96 -40.89
C PRO A 140 29.52 13.69 -40.70
N ASP A 141 29.53 14.88 -40.11
CA ASP A 141 30.72 15.72 -39.96
C ASP A 141 31.01 16.19 -38.53
N GLY A 142 30.24 15.71 -37.55
CA GLY A 142 30.37 16.10 -36.15
C GLY A 142 29.76 15.10 -35.16
N ASP A 143 29.37 15.65 -34.00
CA ASP A 143 28.69 14.93 -32.92
C ASP A 143 27.31 15.56 -32.68
N VAL A 144 26.29 14.71 -32.50
CA VAL A 144 24.98 15.14 -32.00
C VAL A 144 25.11 15.54 -30.53
N VAL A 145 24.74 16.78 -30.19
CA VAL A 145 24.84 17.30 -28.81
C VAL A 145 23.50 17.34 -28.07
N GLY A 146 22.39 17.07 -28.77
CA GLY A 146 21.07 16.94 -28.17
C GLY A 146 19.95 16.88 -29.19
N TYR A 147 18.72 16.98 -28.70
CA TYR A 147 17.50 16.84 -29.47
C TYR A 147 16.46 17.90 -29.08
N TYR A 148 15.68 18.34 -30.06
CA TYR A 148 14.45 19.08 -29.82
C TYR A 148 13.26 18.19 -30.15
N TYR A 149 12.30 18.06 -29.23
CA TYR A 149 11.06 17.32 -29.45
C TYR A 149 9.82 18.16 -29.16
N ARG A 150 8.68 17.75 -29.71
CA ARG A 150 7.35 18.30 -29.37
C ARG A 150 6.24 17.33 -29.70
N TRP A 151 5.15 17.42 -28.95
CA TRP A 151 3.87 16.79 -29.30
C TRP A 151 3.01 17.72 -30.16
N SER A 152 2.04 17.17 -30.87
CA SER A 152 1.04 17.93 -31.65
C SER A 152 0.22 18.91 -30.80
N THR A 153 0.22 18.73 -29.47
CA THR A 153 -0.43 19.63 -28.49
C THR A 153 0.46 20.80 -28.06
N ASP A 154 1.76 20.74 -28.31
CA ASP A 154 2.72 21.72 -27.83
C ASP A 154 2.89 22.87 -28.81
N SER A 155 3.03 24.09 -28.29
CA SER A 155 3.34 25.28 -29.11
C SER A 155 4.81 25.42 -29.46
N ASP A 156 5.69 24.92 -28.58
CA ASP A 156 7.13 25.16 -28.60
C ASP A 156 7.92 23.84 -28.59
N TRP A 157 9.16 23.88 -29.07
CA TRP A 157 10.08 22.74 -29.01
C TRP A 157 10.74 22.66 -27.63
N ASN A 158 10.83 21.45 -27.08
CA ASN A 158 11.51 21.16 -25.83
C ASN A 158 12.88 20.55 -26.13
N TYR A 159 13.93 21.03 -25.45
CA TYR A 159 15.29 20.50 -25.60
C TYR A 159 15.56 19.36 -24.60
N THR A 160 16.27 18.33 -25.04
CA THR A 160 16.74 17.22 -24.21
C THR A 160 18.08 16.69 -24.72
N GLU A 161 18.90 16.15 -23.83
CA GLU A 161 20.13 15.41 -24.16
C GLU A 161 19.90 13.88 -24.06
N GLU A 162 18.72 13.47 -23.59
CA GLU A 162 18.33 12.06 -23.49
C GLU A 162 17.97 11.48 -24.87
N GLU A 163 18.14 10.17 -25.02
CA GLU A 163 17.86 9.37 -26.24
C GLU A 163 16.57 8.55 -26.11
N GLY A 164 15.75 8.85 -25.10
CA GLY A 164 14.47 8.21 -24.89
C GLY A 164 13.67 8.87 -23.76
N GLY A 165 12.39 8.50 -23.66
CA GLY A 165 11.50 9.04 -22.65
C GLY A 165 10.17 8.31 -22.55
N ILE A 166 9.56 8.41 -21.37
CA ILE A 166 8.18 7.99 -21.11
C ILE A 166 7.31 9.24 -21.08
N PHE A 167 6.30 9.27 -21.95
CA PHE A 167 5.35 10.38 -22.09
C PHE A 167 3.94 9.91 -21.74
N TYR A 168 3.20 10.78 -21.07
CA TYR A 168 1.78 10.57 -20.76
C TYR A 168 0.97 11.59 -21.54
N VAL A 169 0.39 11.15 -22.66
CA VAL A 169 -0.33 12.00 -23.59
C VAL A 169 -1.74 12.23 -23.06
N PRO A 170 -2.13 13.45 -22.67
CA PRO A 170 -3.42 13.69 -22.01
C PRO A 170 -4.57 13.64 -23.03
N ILE A 171 -5.01 12.43 -23.35
CA ILE A 171 -6.18 12.19 -24.20
C ILE A 171 -7.46 12.59 -23.44
N ARG A 172 -8.40 13.28 -24.12
CA ARG A 172 -9.66 13.75 -23.51
C ARG A 172 -10.91 13.13 -24.15
N THR A 173 -10.69 12.14 -25.00
CA THR A 173 -11.70 11.43 -25.78
C THR A 173 -11.40 9.94 -25.74
N GLU A 174 -12.34 9.11 -26.19
CA GLU A 174 -12.11 7.67 -26.25
C GLU A 174 -10.97 7.32 -27.23
N LEU A 175 -10.86 8.03 -28.35
CA LEU A 175 -9.82 7.88 -29.36
C LEU A 175 -9.43 9.27 -29.88
N ASP A 176 -8.13 9.52 -30.06
CA ASP A 176 -7.60 10.72 -30.69
C ASP A 176 -6.30 10.40 -31.44
N ILE A 177 -5.82 11.32 -32.28
CA ILE A 177 -4.58 11.14 -33.05
C ILE A 177 -3.59 12.22 -32.65
N PHE A 178 -2.45 11.79 -32.11
CA PHE A 178 -1.34 12.66 -31.75
C PHE A 178 -0.17 12.48 -32.70
N SER A 179 0.72 13.47 -32.77
CA SER A 179 2.01 13.27 -33.42
C SER A 179 3.16 13.74 -32.55
N PHE A 180 4.23 12.95 -32.50
CA PHE A 180 5.49 13.28 -31.88
C PHE A 180 6.49 13.65 -32.98
N GLU A 181 7.14 14.80 -32.84
CA GLU A 181 8.18 15.26 -33.75
C GLU A 181 9.47 15.45 -32.98
N ILE A 182 10.60 15.01 -33.55
CA ILE A 182 11.92 15.14 -32.94
C ILE A 182 13.00 15.44 -33.99
N LYS A 183 13.98 16.26 -33.62
CA LYS A 183 15.11 16.65 -34.47
C LYS A 183 16.39 16.75 -33.67
N ALA A 184 17.49 16.22 -34.21
CA ALA A 184 18.83 16.33 -33.65
C ALA A 184 19.41 17.74 -33.85
N VAL A 185 20.33 18.13 -32.97
CA VAL A 185 21.17 19.31 -33.12
C VAL A 185 22.64 18.93 -32.90
N ASP A 186 23.51 19.41 -33.78
CA ASP A 186 24.95 19.11 -33.77
C ASP A 186 25.77 20.09 -32.89
N ASN A 187 27.06 19.81 -32.77
CA ASN A 187 28.02 20.66 -32.04
C ASN A 187 28.23 22.06 -32.64
N ASP A 188 27.81 22.28 -33.89
CA ASP A 188 27.88 23.56 -34.60
C ASP A 188 26.54 24.32 -34.58
N ARG A 189 25.53 23.77 -33.88
CA ARG A 189 24.16 24.27 -33.72
C ARG A 189 23.32 24.22 -34.99
N ASN A 190 23.64 23.36 -35.95
CA ASN A 190 22.72 23.04 -37.02
C ASN A 190 21.69 22.04 -36.51
N GLU A 191 20.44 22.24 -36.93
CA GLU A 191 19.32 21.37 -36.57
C GLU A 191 18.94 20.54 -37.79
N ASP A 192 18.51 19.30 -37.56
CA ASP A 192 17.91 18.48 -38.60
C ASP A 192 16.74 19.23 -39.28
N THR A 193 16.82 19.34 -40.61
CA THR A 193 15.86 20.08 -41.44
C THR A 193 14.61 19.25 -41.79
N SER A 194 14.65 17.94 -41.53
CA SER A 194 13.59 16.97 -41.72
C SER A 194 13.30 16.21 -40.42
N PRO A 195 12.63 16.84 -39.44
CA PRO A 195 12.34 16.19 -38.16
C PRO A 195 11.67 14.83 -38.35
N ALA A 196 12.16 13.83 -37.63
CA ALA A 196 11.50 12.54 -37.53
C ALA A 196 10.11 12.73 -36.91
N LYS A 197 9.09 12.11 -37.50
CA LYS A 197 7.71 12.27 -37.10
C LYS A 197 7.04 10.92 -36.94
N LEU A 198 6.40 10.73 -35.78
CA LEU A 198 5.56 9.59 -35.47
C LEU A 198 4.11 10.06 -35.27
N VAL A 199 3.15 9.38 -35.89
CA VAL A 199 1.71 9.64 -35.72
C VAL A 199 1.11 8.47 -34.96
N LEU A 200 0.42 8.77 -33.86
CA LEU A 200 -0.08 7.79 -32.89
C LEU A 200 -1.60 7.95 -32.73
N PRO A 201 -2.41 6.98 -33.20
CA PRO A 201 -3.79 6.87 -32.80
C PRO A 201 -3.82 6.34 -31.36
N ILE A 202 -4.22 7.16 -30.39
CA ILE A 202 -4.28 6.79 -28.98
C ILE A 202 -5.73 6.54 -28.58
N LYS A 203 -6.00 5.40 -27.91
CA LYS A 203 -7.30 5.14 -27.27
C LYS A 203 -7.15 5.05 -25.78
N ASN A 204 -8.10 5.67 -25.10
CA ASN A 204 -8.21 5.64 -23.67
C ASN A 204 -8.67 4.27 -23.16
N SER A 205 -8.00 3.80 -22.11
CA SER A 205 -8.29 2.61 -21.34
C SER A 205 -9.04 3.00 -20.08
N PRO A 206 -10.13 2.30 -19.69
CA PRO A 206 -10.82 2.62 -18.44
C PRO A 206 -9.94 2.25 -17.24
N PRO A 207 -9.93 3.07 -16.18
CA PRO A 207 -9.14 2.79 -14.99
C PRO A 207 -9.72 1.63 -14.19
N GLN A 208 -8.96 1.18 -13.19
CA GLN A 208 -9.33 0.12 -12.26
C GLN A 208 -9.16 0.61 -10.82
N ILE A 209 -10.07 0.16 -9.96
CA ILE A 209 -10.03 0.37 -8.52
C ILE A 209 -10.27 -0.98 -7.83
N SER A 210 -9.52 -1.25 -6.78
CA SER A 210 -9.67 -2.46 -5.96
C SER A 210 -9.40 -2.13 -4.50
N PHE A 211 -10.13 -2.75 -3.57
CA PHE A 211 -9.74 -2.69 -2.16
C PHE A 211 -8.32 -3.20 -1.99
N ARG A 212 -7.55 -2.56 -1.12
CA ARG A 212 -6.18 -3.00 -0.85
C ARG A 212 -6.22 -4.41 -0.30
N TYR A 213 -5.24 -5.23 -0.70
CA TYR A 213 -5.15 -6.62 -0.29
C TYR A 213 -5.30 -6.78 1.24
N LEU A 214 -6.25 -7.63 1.66
CA LEU A 214 -6.62 -7.89 3.06
C LEU A 214 -7.07 -6.67 3.89
N SER A 215 -7.45 -5.56 3.24
CA SER A 215 -7.95 -4.37 3.96
C SER A 215 -9.38 -4.52 4.47
N ASN A 216 -10.16 -5.43 3.89
CA ASN A 216 -11.50 -5.79 4.37
C ASN A 216 -11.44 -7.03 5.28
N PRO A 217 -12.30 -7.10 6.32
CA PRO A 217 -12.33 -8.24 7.25
C PRO A 217 -12.63 -9.56 6.54
N GLN A 218 -11.79 -10.57 6.79
CA GLN A 218 -12.01 -11.93 6.30
C GLN A 218 -12.89 -12.72 7.29
N ILE A 219 -13.76 -13.59 6.77
CA ILE A 219 -14.59 -14.49 7.59
C ILE A 219 -13.72 -15.38 8.48
N ALA A 220 -12.57 -15.79 7.98
CA ALA A 220 -11.62 -16.62 8.73
C ALA A 220 -11.14 -15.92 10.00
N ASP A 221 -10.91 -14.60 9.94
CA ASP A 221 -10.33 -13.85 11.04
C ASP A 221 -11.41 -13.41 12.06
N ILE A 222 -12.61 -13.05 11.59
CA ILE A 222 -13.70 -12.60 12.48
C ILE A 222 -14.65 -13.73 12.90
N SER A 223 -14.41 -14.97 12.46
CA SER A 223 -15.24 -16.16 12.74
C SER A 223 -16.74 -16.00 12.45
N SER A 224 -17.09 -15.09 11.53
CA SER A 224 -18.47 -14.66 11.24
C SER A 224 -18.58 -14.13 9.81
N ASP A 225 -19.77 -14.23 9.21
CA ASP A 225 -20.07 -13.58 7.93
C ASP A 225 -20.37 -12.08 8.09
N THR A 226 -20.47 -11.60 9.32
CA THR A 226 -20.89 -10.23 9.64
C THR A 226 -19.74 -9.46 10.29
N SER A 227 -19.28 -8.42 9.59
CA SER A 227 -18.35 -7.42 10.10
C SER A 227 -19.11 -6.37 10.93
N TYR A 228 -18.75 -6.28 12.21
CA TYR A 228 -19.26 -5.27 13.11
C TYR A 228 -18.27 -4.11 13.26
N THR A 229 -18.76 -2.88 13.18
CA THR A 229 -17.97 -1.68 13.51
C THR A 229 -18.74 -0.78 14.46
N PHE A 230 -18.04 0.09 15.17
CA PHE A 230 -18.67 1.28 15.76
C PHE A 230 -18.86 2.36 14.66
N PRO A 231 -19.30 3.59 14.99
CA PRO A 231 -19.58 4.64 14.00
C PRO A 231 -18.40 5.14 13.14
N THR A 232 -17.24 4.49 13.19
CA THR A 232 -16.08 4.76 12.35
C THR A 232 -15.63 3.52 11.59
N ARG A 233 -15.29 3.70 10.31
CA ARG A 233 -14.64 2.68 9.48
C ARG A 233 -13.80 3.32 8.39
N THR A 234 -12.59 2.80 8.18
CA THR A 234 -11.69 3.22 7.11
C THR A 234 -11.70 2.20 5.97
N PHE A 235 -11.83 2.69 4.74
CA PHE A 235 -11.66 1.90 3.53
C PHE A 235 -10.41 2.36 2.80
N ILE A 236 -9.66 1.41 2.25
CA ILE A 236 -8.37 1.64 1.60
C ILE A 236 -8.38 0.91 0.26
N TRP A 237 -7.89 1.56 -0.78
CA TRP A 237 -7.90 1.01 -2.14
C TRP A 237 -6.59 1.29 -2.87
N ASP A 238 -6.40 0.54 -3.94
CA ASP A 238 -5.35 0.71 -4.92
C ASP A 238 -5.98 1.08 -6.28
N LEU A 239 -5.29 1.93 -7.01
CA LEU A 239 -5.69 2.42 -8.33
C LEU A 239 -4.70 1.95 -9.38
N TYR A 240 -5.23 1.62 -10.54
CA TYR A 240 -4.42 1.24 -11.70
C TYR A 240 -5.06 1.75 -12.98
N ASP A 241 -4.29 2.43 -13.80
CA ASP A 241 -4.64 2.72 -15.18
C ASP A 241 -3.49 2.35 -16.11
N GLN A 242 -3.81 1.64 -17.20
CA GLN A 242 -2.86 1.28 -18.24
C GLN A 242 -2.29 2.53 -18.94
N ASP A 243 -3.10 3.59 -18.96
CA ASP A 243 -2.80 4.90 -19.51
C ASP A 243 -1.91 5.77 -18.59
N GLY A 244 -1.67 5.29 -17.37
CA GLY A 244 -0.90 5.94 -16.31
C GLY A 244 -1.80 6.41 -15.17
N ASN A 245 -1.42 6.16 -13.92
CA ASN A 245 -2.30 6.44 -12.78
C ASN A 245 -2.63 7.93 -12.61
N GLU A 246 -1.79 8.82 -13.15
CA GLU A 246 -2.02 10.26 -13.19
C GLU A 246 -3.14 10.70 -14.15
N THR A 247 -3.65 9.82 -15.02
CA THR A 247 -4.87 10.07 -15.81
C THR A 247 -6.13 9.98 -14.96
N ILE A 248 -6.08 9.31 -13.80
CA ILE A 248 -7.22 9.20 -12.89
C ILE A 248 -7.45 10.56 -12.24
N THR A 249 -8.60 11.16 -12.50
CA THR A 249 -8.92 12.52 -12.04
C THR A 249 -9.93 12.57 -10.91
N ASP A 250 -10.75 11.53 -10.80
CA ASP A 250 -11.83 11.49 -9.83
C ASP A 250 -11.98 10.09 -9.22
N ILE A 251 -12.21 10.06 -7.91
CA ILE A 251 -12.67 8.88 -7.19
C ILE A 251 -14.04 9.21 -6.61
N PHE A 252 -14.98 8.29 -6.73
CA PHE A 252 -16.33 8.45 -6.24
C PHE A 252 -16.68 7.35 -5.27
N TYR A 253 -17.41 7.70 -4.22
CA TYR A 253 -18.01 6.74 -3.31
C TYR A 253 -19.47 7.08 -3.01
N THR A 254 -20.25 6.08 -2.62
CA THR A 254 -21.61 6.24 -2.12
C THR A 254 -21.92 5.17 -1.08
N LEU A 255 -22.87 5.48 -0.20
CA LEU A 255 -23.34 4.57 0.84
C LEU A 255 -24.78 4.13 0.54
N ASN A 256 -25.01 2.83 0.61
CA ASN A 256 -26.29 2.11 0.53
C ASN A 256 -27.07 2.20 -0.79
N ASP A 257 -26.83 3.22 -1.61
CA ASP A 257 -27.53 3.44 -2.87
C ASP A 257 -26.54 3.88 -3.97
N THR A 258 -26.73 3.37 -5.19
CA THR A 258 -25.93 3.68 -6.38
C THR A 258 -26.64 4.64 -7.33
N CYS A 259 -27.64 5.36 -6.83
CA CYS A 259 -28.35 6.42 -7.55
C CYS A 259 -27.42 7.44 -8.23
N ASP A 260 -27.87 8.01 -9.36
CA ASP A 260 -27.03 8.89 -10.20
C ASP A 260 -26.53 10.16 -9.48
N THR A 261 -27.18 10.57 -8.38
CA THR A 261 -26.91 11.84 -7.68
C THR A 261 -26.33 11.70 -6.28
N CYS A 262 -26.14 10.47 -5.76
CA CYS A 262 -25.63 10.26 -4.39
C CYS A 262 -24.12 10.08 -4.30
N TRP A 263 -23.42 9.99 -5.44
CA TRP A 263 -21.98 9.87 -5.48
C TRP A 263 -21.28 11.11 -4.92
N GLN A 264 -20.41 10.87 -3.95
CA GLN A 264 -19.51 11.86 -3.38
C GLN A 264 -18.15 11.74 -4.05
N ARG A 265 -17.56 12.88 -4.40
CA ARG A 265 -16.25 12.96 -5.05
C ARG A 265 -15.16 13.08 -3.98
N LEU A 266 -14.06 12.36 -4.20
CA LEU A 266 -12.81 12.44 -3.45
C LEU A 266 -11.69 12.95 -4.37
N ASP A 267 -10.59 13.39 -3.77
CA ASP A 267 -9.40 13.81 -4.49
C ASP A 267 -8.77 12.64 -5.26
N SER A 268 -8.16 12.92 -6.42
CA SER A 268 -7.61 11.90 -7.33
C SER A 268 -6.46 11.08 -6.73
N ASP A 269 -5.74 11.63 -5.76
CA ASP A 269 -4.64 11.00 -5.05
C ASP A 269 -5.07 10.30 -3.75
N ALA A 270 -6.36 10.36 -3.40
CA ALA A 270 -6.88 9.65 -2.24
C ALA A 270 -6.73 8.13 -2.44
N SER A 271 -6.15 7.48 -1.43
CA SER A 271 -6.02 6.02 -1.36
C SER A 271 -6.78 5.40 -0.18
N SER A 272 -7.48 6.25 0.59
CA SER A 272 -8.32 5.82 1.69
C SER A 272 -9.39 6.86 2.02
N ILE A 273 -10.45 6.43 2.70
CA ILE A 273 -11.44 7.29 3.34
C ILE A 273 -11.79 6.73 4.70
N THR A 274 -11.84 7.59 5.72
CA THR A 274 -12.40 7.26 7.03
C THR A 274 -13.81 7.83 7.13
N LEU A 275 -14.81 6.96 7.18
CA LEU A 275 -16.17 7.33 7.49
C LEU A 275 -16.32 7.44 8.99
N THR A 276 -17.02 8.48 9.47
CA THR A 276 -17.26 8.73 10.89
C THR A 276 -18.72 9.12 11.11
N ASN A 277 -19.19 9.04 12.35
CA ASN A 277 -20.56 9.37 12.75
C ASN A 277 -21.62 8.58 11.96
N LEU A 278 -21.34 7.31 11.65
CA LEU A 278 -22.31 6.41 11.05
C LEU A 278 -23.39 6.05 12.08
N ASP A 279 -24.65 6.12 11.66
CA ASP A 279 -25.78 5.66 12.47
C ASP A 279 -25.75 4.13 12.61
N GLU A 280 -26.46 3.59 13.60
CA GLU A 280 -26.67 2.15 13.70
C GLU A 280 -27.43 1.64 12.47
N GLY A 281 -26.92 0.59 11.83
CA GLY A 281 -27.59 0.01 10.68
C GLY A 281 -26.73 -0.95 9.87
N LEU A 282 -27.34 -1.47 8.80
CA LEU A 282 -26.65 -2.22 7.77
C LEU A 282 -26.15 -1.25 6.71
N TYR A 283 -24.91 -1.43 6.28
CA TYR A 283 -24.30 -0.58 5.29
C TYR A 283 -23.73 -1.37 4.13
N THR A 284 -23.69 -0.72 2.97
CA THR A 284 -22.90 -1.15 1.81
C THR A 284 -22.24 0.08 1.24
N ILE A 285 -20.93 0.04 1.05
CA ILE A 285 -20.20 1.11 0.39
C ILE A 285 -19.86 0.69 -1.03
N TYR A 286 -19.89 1.64 -1.95
CA TYR A 286 -19.53 1.45 -3.35
C TYR A 286 -18.46 2.46 -3.73
N PHE A 287 -17.50 2.04 -4.54
CA PHE A 287 -16.47 2.90 -5.12
C PHE A 287 -16.39 2.73 -6.63
N LYS A 288 -16.05 3.81 -7.32
CA LYS A 288 -15.60 3.81 -8.71
C LYS A 288 -14.63 4.96 -8.93
N CYS A 289 -13.82 4.92 -9.97
CA CYS A 289 -12.94 6.02 -10.37
C CYS A 289 -13.18 6.38 -11.84
N LYS A 290 -12.68 7.54 -12.23
CA LYS A 290 -12.83 8.09 -13.56
C LYS A 290 -11.55 8.79 -14.02
N ASP A 291 -11.18 8.54 -15.26
CA ASP A 291 -10.02 9.16 -15.88
C ASP A 291 -10.33 10.54 -16.50
N ILE A 292 -9.31 11.17 -17.04
CA ILE A 292 -9.35 12.49 -17.69
C ILE A 292 -10.13 12.49 -19.03
N ALA A 293 -10.24 11.34 -19.72
CA ALA A 293 -11.07 11.17 -20.92
C ALA A 293 -12.54 10.89 -20.58
N GLY A 294 -12.81 10.63 -19.30
CA GLY A 294 -14.11 10.43 -18.72
C GLY A 294 -14.59 8.98 -18.70
N ALA A 295 -13.74 8.00 -18.97
CA ALA A 295 -14.10 6.60 -18.79
C ALA A 295 -14.12 6.24 -17.31
N GLU A 296 -15.09 5.40 -16.92
CA GLU A 296 -15.27 4.97 -15.54
C GLU A 296 -14.77 3.54 -15.35
N SER A 297 -14.23 3.26 -14.16
CA SER A 297 -13.88 1.91 -13.76
C SER A 297 -15.12 1.05 -13.48
N LYS A 298 -14.90 -0.26 -13.38
CA LYS A 298 -15.90 -1.13 -12.74
C LYS A 298 -16.09 -0.70 -11.29
N MET A 299 -17.34 -0.74 -10.84
CA MET A 299 -17.68 -0.49 -9.45
C MET A 299 -17.19 -1.65 -8.57
N ILE A 300 -16.59 -1.33 -7.44
CA ILE A 300 -16.32 -2.27 -6.34
C ILE A 300 -17.21 -1.92 -5.15
N GLN A 301 -17.45 -2.88 -4.25
CA GLN A 301 -18.31 -2.69 -3.10
C GLN A 301 -17.86 -3.48 -1.88
N PHE A 302 -18.21 -3.01 -0.70
CA PHE A 302 -18.12 -3.82 0.51
C PHE A 302 -19.42 -3.71 1.31
N PRO A 303 -20.03 -4.82 1.72
CA PRO A 303 -19.68 -6.21 1.41
C PRO A 303 -19.75 -6.58 -0.08
N ASP A 304 -18.95 -7.55 -0.54
CA ASP A 304 -19.00 -8.11 -1.89
C ASP A 304 -19.40 -9.59 -1.86
N SER A 305 -20.61 -9.89 -2.34
CA SER A 305 -21.14 -11.26 -2.39
C SER A 305 -20.38 -12.20 -3.33
N THR A 306 -19.52 -11.67 -4.20
CA THR A 306 -18.70 -12.48 -5.11
C THR A 306 -17.39 -12.92 -4.47
N ASN A 307 -16.99 -12.30 -3.36
CA ASN A 307 -15.83 -12.70 -2.57
C ASN A 307 -16.29 -13.46 -1.31
N GLU A 308 -16.36 -14.79 -1.41
CA GLU A 308 -16.83 -15.66 -0.33
C GLU A 308 -15.91 -15.71 0.90
N ASN A 309 -14.69 -15.17 0.81
CA ASN A 309 -13.74 -15.14 1.94
C ASN A 309 -13.90 -13.90 2.82
N GLU A 310 -14.49 -12.82 2.29
CA GLU A 310 -14.71 -11.55 3.02
C GLU A 310 -16.03 -11.55 3.77
N ALA A 311 -16.18 -10.69 4.78
CA ALA A 311 -17.45 -10.51 5.46
C ALA A 311 -18.57 -10.12 4.46
N GLN A 312 -19.70 -10.82 4.56
CA GLN A 312 -20.86 -10.70 3.67
C GLN A 312 -21.87 -9.65 4.16
N ILE A 313 -21.76 -9.23 5.42
CA ILE A 313 -22.62 -8.22 6.04
C ILE A 313 -21.73 -7.19 6.73
N TRP A 314 -22.05 -5.91 6.57
CA TRP A 314 -21.46 -4.83 7.36
C TRP A 314 -22.54 -4.20 8.23
N LYS A 315 -22.33 -4.24 9.55
CA LYS A 315 -23.25 -3.69 10.55
C LYS A 315 -22.54 -2.71 11.48
N VAL A 316 -23.05 -1.48 11.52
CA VAL A 316 -22.62 -0.47 12.50
C VAL A 316 -23.42 -0.68 13.78
N LYS A 317 -22.73 -0.85 14.90
CA LYS A 317 -23.30 -1.00 16.25
C LYS A 317 -23.47 0.38 16.92
N PRO A 318 -24.50 0.55 17.77
CA PRO A 318 -24.61 1.73 18.60
C PRO A 318 -23.52 1.75 19.67
N ILE A 319 -23.17 2.94 20.15
CA ILE A 319 -22.32 3.14 21.32
C ILE A 319 -23.23 3.15 22.54
N ILE A 320 -23.11 2.14 23.38
CA ILE A 320 -23.89 1.97 24.61
C ILE A 320 -22.96 2.11 25.81
N GLY A 321 -23.27 3.06 26.69
CA GLY A 321 -22.52 3.33 27.91
C GLY A 321 -21.12 3.90 27.68
N ASP A 322 -20.39 4.08 28.78
CA ASP A 322 -19.01 4.61 28.78
C ASP A 322 -17.96 3.49 28.86
N VAL A 323 -18.38 2.21 28.87
CA VAL A 323 -17.52 1.04 29.02
C VAL A 323 -17.54 0.17 27.77
N LEU A 324 -16.36 -0.21 27.28
CA LEU A 324 -16.18 -1.23 26.25
C LEU A 324 -15.53 -2.48 26.82
N ILE A 325 -16.17 -3.63 26.61
CA ILE A 325 -15.55 -4.92 26.79
C ILE A 325 -14.91 -5.33 25.46
N VAL A 326 -13.60 -5.50 25.44
CA VAL A 326 -12.86 -6.00 24.29
C VAL A 326 -12.60 -7.49 24.50
N ASP A 327 -13.19 -8.28 23.61
CA ASP A 327 -12.97 -9.72 23.52
C ASP A 327 -11.83 -9.97 22.52
N ASP A 328 -10.64 -10.19 23.09
CA ASP A 328 -9.42 -10.56 22.40
C ASP A 328 -9.10 -12.04 22.68
N TYR A 329 -10.14 -12.89 22.72
CA TYR A 329 -10.02 -14.33 22.76
C TYR A 329 -10.62 -14.95 21.49
N PRO A 330 -9.82 -15.09 20.41
CA PRO A 330 -10.35 -15.52 19.11
C PRO A 330 -11.01 -16.91 19.11
N LEU A 331 -10.59 -17.78 20.04
CA LEU A 331 -11.10 -19.15 20.15
C LEU A 331 -12.32 -19.28 21.08
N ASP A 332 -12.88 -18.19 21.60
CA ASP A 332 -14.08 -18.19 22.42
C ASP A 332 -15.36 -18.31 21.57
N GLY A 333 -15.46 -19.28 20.67
CA GLY A 333 -16.60 -19.36 19.73
C GLY A 333 -17.98 -19.50 20.37
N ASP A 334 -18.07 -19.89 21.65
CA ASP A 334 -19.31 -19.93 22.44
C ASP A 334 -19.54 -18.64 23.27
N ASN A 335 -18.64 -17.66 23.14
CA ASN A 335 -18.57 -16.40 23.89
C ASN A 335 -18.69 -16.61 25.41
N ASN A 336 -18.15 -17.71 25.95
CA ASN A 336 -18.31 -18.05 27.37
C ASN A 336 -17.57 -17.05 28.28
N THR A 337 -16.41 -16.59 27.84
CA THR A 337 -15.61 -15.59 28.56
C THR A 337 -16.25 -14.22 28.46
N LEU A 338 -16.65 -13.80 27.25
CA LEU A 338 -17.41 -12.57 27.05
C LEU A 338 -18.68 -12.53 27.90
N ASN A 339 -19.45 -13.62 27.92
CA ASN A 339 -20.65 -13.75 28.75
C ASN A 339 -20.34 -13.64 30.24
N TRP A 340 -19.21 -14.19 30.69
CA TRP A 340 -18.78 -14.07 32.08
C TRP A 340 -18.44 -12.62 32.46
N PHE A 341 -17.64 -11.92 31.65
CA PHE A 341 -17.32 -10.49 31.87
C PHE A 341 -18.59 -9.62 31.81
N SER A 342 -19.44 -9.86 30.82
CA SER A 342 -20.75 -9.20 30.66
C SER A 342 -21.60 -9.36 31.92
N SER A 343 -21.69 -10.56 32.49
CA SER A 343 -22.44 -10.79 33.73
C SER A 343 -21.90 -10.01 34.94
N LYS A 344 -20.59 -9.72 34.97
CA LYS A 344 -20.00 -8.85 36.00
C LYS A 344 -20.39 -7.40 35.75
N MET A 345 -20.28 -6.93 34.51
CA MET A 345 -20.63 -5.58 34.14
C MET A 345 -22.13 -5.29 34.30
N ASP A 346 -23.01 -6.25 34.05
CA ASP A 346 -24.45 -6.12 34.35
C ASP A 346 -24.69 -5.81 35.84
N THR A 347 -23.86 -6.34 36.72
CA THR A 347 -23.97 -6.10 38.17
C THR A 347 -23.33 -4.78 38.59
N VAL A 348 -22.22 -4.37 37.96
CA VAL A 348 -21.48 -3.14 38.30
C VAL A 348 -22.14 -1.91 37.69
N LEU A 349 -22.47 -1.96 36.41
CA LEU A 349 -22.93 -0.84 35.59
C LEU A 349 -24.45 -0.86 35.33
N GLY A 350 -25.09 -2.00 35.58
CA GLY A 350 -26.48 -2.27 35.20
C GLY A 350 -26.60 -2.98 33.86
N GLU A 351 -27.70 -3.71 33.68
CA GLU A 351 -27.97 -4.47 32.46
C GLU A 351 -27.97 -3.55 31.22
N SER A 352 -27.27 -3.97 30.16
CA SER A 352 -27.23 -3.26 28.87
C SER A 352 -26.69 -1.81 28.92
N ASN A 353 -25.77 -1.52 29.83
CA ASN A 353 -25.13 -0.20 29.97
C ASN A 353 -23.65 -0.17 29.51
N TYR A 354 -23.27 -1.07 28.62
CA TYR A 354 -21.91 -1.15 28.07
C TYR A 354 -21.96 -1.72 26.65
N SER A 355 -20.86 -1.57 25.92
CA SER A 355 -20.66 -2.15 24.61
C SER A 355 -19.63 -3.25 24.65
N PHE A 356 -19.61 -4.10 23.63
CA PHE A 356 -18.55 -5.07 23.43
C PHE A 356 -18.02 -5.05 22.00
N TRP A 357 -16.75 -5.39 21.86
CA TRP A 357 -16.06 -5.53 20.59
C TRP A 357 -15.34 -6.88 20.55
N GLU A 358 -15.82 -7.75 19.68
CA GLU A 358 -15.17 -9.02 19.35
C GLU A 358 -14.18 -8.76 18.23
N ILE A 359 -12.88 -8.97 18.52
CA ILE A 359 -11.80 -8.70 17.55
C ILE A 359 -11.69 -9.87 16.56
N GLY A 360 -11.72 -11.10 17.07
CA GLY A 360 -11.31 -12.28 16.29
C GLY A 360 -9.77 -12.38 16.25
N ASP A 361 -9.23 -12.97 15.19
CA ASP A 361 -7.79 -13.22 15.02
C ASP A 361 -6.99 -11.99 14.53
N GLU A 362 -7.66 -10.95 14.03
CA GLU A 362 -6.99 -9.75 13.51
C GLU A 362 -7.74 -8.44 13.84
N LEU A 363 -6.98 -7.39 14.16
CA LEU A 363 -7.51 -6.04 14.31
C LEU A 363 -7.94 -5.46 12.96
N PRO A 364 -8.83 -4.43 12.96
CA PRO A 364 -9.05 -3.60 11.79
C PRO A 364 -7.73 -3.16 11.16
N PHE A 365 -7.62 -3.31 9.83
CA PHE A 365 -6.43 -2.97 9.06
C PHE A 365 -5.92 -1.54 9.33
N SER A 366 -6.84 -0.60 9.55
CA SER A 366 -6.51 0.78 9.86
C SER A 366 -6.38 0.99 11.37
N ALA A 367 -5.19 1.43 11.82
CA ALA A 367 -4.98 1.85 13.20
C ALA A 367 -5.91 3.00 13.64
N THR A 368 -6.39 3.81 12.68
CA THR A 368 -7.42 4.84 12.93
C THR A 368 -8.72 4.22 13.43
N ASP A 369 -9.11 3.06 12.91
CA ASP A 369 -10.35 2.37 13.32
C ASP A 369 -10.21 1.78 14.73
N VAL A 370 -9.04 1.19 15.03
CA VAL A 370 -8.72 0.70 16.38
C VAL A 370 -8.77 1.85 17.39
N SER A 371 -8.11 2.96 17.08
CA SER A 371 -8.10 4.15 17.95
C SER A 371 -9.50 4.74 18.11
N ALA A 372 -10.29 4.82 17.04
CA ALA A 372 -11.66 5.33 17.12
C ALA A 372 -12.55 4.44 17.99
N ASN A 373 -12.46 3.11 17.82
CA ASN A 373 -13.23 2.15 18.62
C ASN A 373 -12.97 2.31 20.12
N LEU A 374 -11.71 2.51 20.52
CA LEU A 374 -11.34 2.74 21.92
C LEU A 374 -11.84 4.11 22.42
N ASN A 375 -11.64 5.16 21.64
CA ASN A 375 -11.94 6.55 22.04
C ASN A 375 -13.44 6.88 22.11
N TYR A 376 -14.33 5.97 21.70
CA TYR A 376 -15.77 6.11 21.95
C TYR A 376 -16.16 5.88 23.42
N PHE A 377 -15.25 5.33 24.22
CA PHE A 377 -15.51 4.91 25.59
C PHE A 377 -14.52 5.57 26.55
N LYS A 378 -14.88 5.65 27.83
CA LYS A 378 -13.99 6.15 28.88
C LYS A 378 -13.20 5.04 29.56
N HIS A 379 -13.78 3.84 29.60
CA HIS A 379 -13.19 2.68 30.25
C HIS A 379 -13.18 1.48 29.32
N ILE A 380 -12.04 0.82 29.21
CA ILE A 380 -11.84 -0.39 28.41
C ILE A 380 -11.55 -1.55 29.36
N ILE A 381 -12.26 -2.65 29.18
CA ILE A 381 -11.99 -3.94 29.81
C ILE A 381 -11.54 -4.88 28.71
N TRP A 382 -10.24 -5.14 28.62
CA TRP A 382 -9.64 -5.98 27.60
C TRP A 382 -9.23 -7.32 28.22
N PHE A 383 -9.88 -8.40 27.82
CA PHE A 383 -9.48 -9.74 28.25
C PHE A 383 -8.90 -10.51 27.08
N THR A 384 -7.92 -11.37 27.37
CA THR A 384 -7.21 -12.13 26.35
C THR A 384 -7.48 -13.63 26.49
N ALA A 385 -7.00 -14.42 25.53
CA ALA A 385 -7.14 -15.86 25.58
C ALA A 385 -6.50 -16.46 26.83
N TYR A 386 -7.18 -17.45 27.43
CA TYR A 386 -6.56 -18.27 28.46
C TYR A 386 -5.41 -19.11 27.90
N ASN A 387 -5.49 -19.48 26.62
CA ASN A 387 -4.47 -20.21 25.89
C ASN A 387 -4.43 -19.78 24.43
N ASN A 388 -3.29 -19.23 24.01
CA ASN A 388 -3.04 -18.94 22.61
C ASN A 388 -2.60 -20.18 21.84
N THR A 389 -2.78 -20.13 20.52
CA THR A 389 -2.23 -21.12 19.60
C THR A 389 -1.34 -20.43 18.57
N ALA A 390 -0.53 -21.20 17.82
CA ALA A 390 0.27 -20.61 16.74
C ALA A 390 -0.56 -20.02 15.59
N ALA A 391 -1.86 -20.34 15.52
CA ALA A 391 -2.77 -19.91 14.46
C ALA A 391 -3.76 -18.82 14.91
N SER A 392 -3.95 -18.65 16.22
CA SER A 392 -4.90 -17.71 16.82
C SER A 392 -4.29 -17.18 18.10
N ASN A 393 -4.05 -15.88 18.15
CA ASN A 393 -3.30 -15.22 19.21
C ASN A 393 -3.91 -13.86 19.52
N ASP A 394 -3.83 -13.46 20.80
CA ASP A 394 -4.23 -12.14 21.25
C ASP A 394 -3.57 -11.01 20.43
N THR A 395 -4.32 -9.92 20.24
CA THR A 395 -3.95 -8.80 19.37
C THR A 395 -3.53 -7.54 20.13
N TYR A 396 -3.57 -7.53 21.46
CA TYR A 396 -3.23 -6.34 22.26
C TYR A 396 -1.83 -5.76 21.97
N ASN A 397 -0.84 -6.58 21.60
CA ASN A 397 0.48 -6.09 21.19
C ASN A 397 0.41 -5.32 19.86
N SER A 398 -0.43 -5.75 18.92
CA SER A 398 -0.68 -5.04 17.67
C SER A 398 -1.48 -3.74 17.90
N ALA A 399 -2.28 -3.67 18.97
CA ALA A 399 -3.02 -2.48 19.38
C ALA A 399 -2.20 -1.48 20.21
N GLU A 400 -0.92 -1.79 20.50
CA GLU A 400 -0.08 -1.08 21.47
C GLU A 400 -0.11 0.44 21.33
N ALA A 401 0.14 0.97 20.13
CA ALA A 401 0.14 2.42 19.89
C ALA A 401 -1.24 3.05 20.14
N SER A 402 -2.32 2.35 19.81
CA SER A 402 -3.69 2.82 20.05
C SER A 402 -4.03 2.80 21.54
N LEU A 403 -3.58 1.78 22.29
CA LEU A 403 -3.76 1.69 23.74
C LEU A 403 -3.01 2.80 24.47
N VAL A 404 -1.74 3.06 24.11
CA VAL A 404 -0.96 4.17 24.69
C VAL A 404 -1.66 5.50 24.44
N ASN A 405 -2.08 5.76 23.20
CA ASN A 405 -2.78 7.02 22.87
C ASN A 405 -4.10 7.17 23.63
N PHE A 406 -4.86 6.09 23.79
CA PHE A 406 -6.10 6.07 24.57
C PHE A 406 -5.83 6.43 26.05
N ILE A 407 -4.85 5.78 26.68
CA ILE A 407 -4.49 6.04 28.08
C ILE A 407 -4.00 7.48 28.25
N MET A 408 -3.09 7.93 27.39
CA MET A 408 -2.54 9.29 27.42
C MET A 408 -3.61 10.36 27.14
N GLY A 409 -4.68 10.00 26.42
CA GLY A 409 -5.87 10.83 26.19
C GLY A 409 -6.85 10.89 27.37
N GLY A 410 -6.57 10.22 28.49
CA GLY A 410 -7.42 10.22 29.68
C GLY A 410 -8.26 8.94 29.85
N GLY A 411 -8.19 8.00 28.92
CA GLY A 411 -8.93 6.75 28.96
C GLY A 411 -8.40 5.76 30.01
N ASN A 412 -9.29 5.05 30.68
CA ASN A 412 -8.93 4.04 31.66
C ASN A 412 -8.92 2.64 31.04
N LEU A 413 -7.87 1.87 31.26
CA LEU A 413 -7.70 0.51 30.73
C LEU A 413 -7.58 -0.48 31.88
N PHE A 414 -8.44 -1.49 31.92
CA PHE A 414 -8.17 -2.74 32.60
C PHE A 414 -7.82 -3.80 31.54
N ILE A 415 -6.71 -4.49 31.70
CA ILE A 415 -6.29 -5.57 30.81
C ILE A 415 -5.87 -6.83 31.59
N ASN A 416 -6.29 -8.00 31.11
CA ASN A 416 -5.99 -9.30 31.71
C ASN A 416 -5.18 -10.20 30.75
N PRO A 417 -3.88 -9.88 30.49
CA PRO A 417 -3.05 -10.69 29.61
C PRO A 417 -2.54 -11.93 30.35
N ILE A 418 -2.84 -13.11 29.81
CA ILE A 418 -2.55 -14.38 30.49
C ILE A 418 -1.20 -14.96 30.06
N ASP A 419 -0.94 -14.96 28.75
CA ASP A 419 0.27 -15.54 28.15
C ASP A 419 1.04 -14.46 27.39
N PHE A 420 2.12 -13.99 28.00
CA PHE A 420 3.03 -13.00 27.42
C PHE A 420 4.46 -13.39 27.76
N GLU A 421 5.45 -13.01 26.93
CA GLU A 421 6.81 -13.55 27.04
C GLU A 421 7.83 -12.60 27.69
N ASP A 422 7.63 -11.28 27.65
CA ASP A 422 8.60 -10.29 28.14
C ASP A 422 7.96 -9.08 28.86
N THR A 423 8.75 -8.03 29.08
CA THR A 423 8.37 -6.78 29.77
C THR A 423 8.22 -5.59 28.82
N THR A 424 8.12 -5.83 27.51
CA THR A 424 8.26 -4.78 26.49
C THR A 424 7.01 -3.93 26.27
N PHE A 425 5.94 -4.16 27.04
CA PHE A 425 4.71 -3.39 26.94
C PHE A 425 4.96 -1.89 27.15
N THR A 426 4.71 -1.08 26.13
CA THR A 426 4.81 0.39 26.25
C THR A 426 3.64 0.99 27.03
N TRP A 427 2.45 0.36 26.99
CA TRP A 427 1.27 0.78 27.75
C TRP A 427 1.29 0.34 29.22
N PHE A 428 2.24 -0.51 29.63
CA PHE A 428 2.52 -0.82 31.04
C PHE A 428 3.99 -1.26 31.22
N PRO A 429 4.94 -0.32 31.34
CA PRO A 429 6.36 -0.63 31.53
C PRO A 429 6.63 -1.45 32.80
N MET A 430 7.43 -2.50 32.67
CA MET A 430 7.82 -3.37 33.78
C MET A 430 9.35 -3.44 33.90
N ASP A 431 9.87 -3.32 35.12
CA ASP A 431 11.30 -3.50 35.42
C ASP A 431 11.68 -4.98 35.38
N SER A 432 10.85 -5.83 36.01
CA SER A 432 11.13 -7.27 36.06
C SER A 432 9.88 -8.14 36.16
N MET A 433 10.05 -9.42 35.85
CA MET A 433 9.00 -10.43 35.92
C MET A 433 9.53 -11.77 36.40
N THR A 434 8.65 -12.59 36.98
CA THR A 434 8.95 -13.93 37.48
C THR A 434 7.84 -14.91 37.12
N THR A 435 8.20 -16.15 36.78
CA THR A 435 7.20 -17.21 36.56
C THR A 435 6.78 -17.79 37.90
N LEU A 436 5.50 -17.66 38.25
CA LEU A 436 4.98 -18.12 39.55
C LEU A 436 4.91 -19.65 39.63
N ASN A 437 4.62 -20.30 38.51
CA ASN A 437 4.39 -21.73 38.41
C ASN A 437 5.26 -22.36 37.30
N PRO A 438 6.59 -22.54 37.51
CA PRO A 438 7.49 -23.07 36.47
C PRO A 438 7.07 -24.43 35.88
N ASN A 439 6.33 -25.23 36.64
CA ASN A 439 5.75 -26.51 36.20
C ASN A 439 4.45 -26.37 35.36
N GLY A 440 4.04 -25.15 35.04
CA GLY A 440 2.80 -24.82 34.31
C GLY A 440 1.51 -25.07 35.11
N ARG A 441 1.60 -25.16 36.44
CA ARG A 441 0.46 -25.49 37.32
C ARG A 441 0.47 -24.66 38.58
N LEU A 442 -0.47 -23.72 38.69
CA LEU A 442 -0.74 -23.00 39.95
C LEU A 442 -1.96 -23.65 40.62
N ARG A 443 -1.74 -24.25 41.78
CA ARG A 443 -2.76 -25.04 42.48
C ARG A 443 -3.88 -24.14 43.00
N SER A 444 -5.07 -24.72 43.17
CA SER A 444 -6.15 -24.04 43.89
C SER A 444 -5.76 -23.77 45.35
N GLN A 445 -6.52 -22.88 46.01
CA GLN A 445 -6.30 -22.49 47.41
C GLN A 445 -5.03 -21.69 47.66
N ARG A 446 -4.59 -20.93 46.64
CA ARG A 446 -3.56 -19.91 46.78
C ARG A 446 -4.24 -18.57 46.92
N VAL A 447 -3.96 -17.89 48.02
CA VAL A 447 -4.50 -16.56 48.29
C VAL A 447 -3.73 -15.54 47.46
N VAL A 448 -4.49 -14.64 46.87
CA VAL A 448 -4.02 -13.44 46.17
C VAL A 448 -4.49 -12.28 47.04
N GLU A 449 -3.58 -11.74 47.84
CA GLU A 449 -3.88 -10.74 48.86
C GLU A 449 -4.07 -9.38 48.21
N SER A 450 -5.11 -8.67 48.61
CA SER A 450 -5.31 -7.29 48.21
C SER A 450 -4.42 -6.38 49.04
N ALA A 451 -3.68 -5.50 48.37
CA ALA A 451 -2.93 -4.44 49.05
C ALA A 451 -3.84 -3.30 49.57
N ILE A 452 -5.11 -3.28 49.17
CA ILE A 452 -6.08 -2.23 49.50
C ILE A 452 -6.91 -2.61 50.73
N ASP A 453 -7.65 -3.71 50.65
CA ASP A 453 -8.53 -4.19 51.71
C ASP A 453 -8.70 -5.71 51.65
N SER A 454 -8.50 -6.41 52.77
CA SER A 454 -8.66 -7.87 52.86
C SER A 454 -10.06 -8.41 52.48
N THR A 455 -11.08 -7.57 52.43
CA THR A 455 -12.41 -7.93 51.91
C THR A 455 -12.44 -8.09 50.38
N LEU A 456 -11.39 -7.62 49.70
CA LEU A 456 -11.13 -7.78 48.26
C LEU A 456 -10.19 -8.96 47.96
N ASP A 457 -9.71 -9.70 48.97
CA ASP A 457 -8.82 -10.85 48.78
C ASP A 457 -9.44 -11.87 47.80
N LEU A 458 -8.62 -12.28 46.85
CA LEU A 458 -8.94 -13.30 45.86
C LEU A 458 -8.26 -14.61 46.23
N GLU A 459 -8.74 -15.71 45.67
CA GLU A 459 -8.13 -17.02 45.83
C GLU A 459 -8.15 -17.73 44.48
N VAL A 460 -7.10 -18.49 44.18
CA VAL A 460 -7.08 -19.41 43.04
C VAL A 460 -8.14 -20.49 43.29
N SER A 461 -9.32 -20.32 42.72
CA SER A 461 -10.50 -21.14 42.99
C SER A 461 -10.45 -22.48 42.25
N SER A 462 -9.72 -22.54 41.14
CA SER A 462 -9.46 -23.77 40.42
C SER A 462 -8.05 -23.81 39.81
N LEU A 463 -7.56 -25.00 39.45
CA LEU A 463 -6.23 -25.17 38.87
C LEU A 463 -6.04 -24.24 37.65
N ILE A 464 -5.00 -23.42 37.70
CA ILE A 464 -4.49 -22.69 36.54
C ILE A 464 -3.40 -23.55 35.91
N ALA A 465 -3.62 -23.94 34.66
CA ALA A 465 -2.82 -24.92 33.92
C ALA A 465 -2.04 -24.28 32.76
N VAL A 466 -1.77 -22.98 32.89
CA VAL A 466 -0.91 -22.18 32.01
C VAL A 466 0.16 -21.52 32.86
N LYS A 467 1.29 -21.13 32.25
CA LYS A 467 2.33 -20.39 32.97
C LYS A 467 1.80 -18.99 33.22
N VAL A 468 1.85 -18.56 34.48
CA VAL A 468 1.44 -17.22 34.88
C VAL A 468 2.60 -16.50 35.55
N LYS A 469 2.57 -15.19 35.46
CA LYS A 469 3.68 -14.33 35.85
C LYS A 469 3.30 -13.44 37.00
N GLY A 470 4.25 -13.21 37.91
CA GLY A 470 4.28 -12.03 38.74
C GLY A 470 5.25 -11.02 38.13
N PHE A 471 5.12 -9.76 38.48
CA PHE A 471 5.92 -8.68 37.90
C PHE A 471 6.23 -7.59 38.91
N TRP A 472 7.09 -6.66 38.53
CA TRP A 472 7.33 -5.40 39.23
C TRP A 472 7.32 -4.28 38.20
N PRO A 473 6.41 -3.30 38.32
CA PRO A 473 6.35 -2.14 37.42
C PRO A 473 7.67 -1.36 37.41
N ASP A 474 8.01 -0.74 36.28
CA ASP A 474 9.06 0.28 36.26
C ASP A 474 8.50 1.58 36.83
N GLU A 475 8.66 1.78 38.14
CA GLU A 475 8.16 2.97 38.85
C GLU A 475 8.68 4.29 38.27
N SER A 476 9.79 4.28 37.53
CA SER A 476 10.35 5.50 36.95
C SER A 476 9.59 6.04 35.74
N GLU A 477 8.77 5.20 35.10
CA GLU A 477 7.98 5.54 33.92
C GLU A 477 6.58 6.09 34.26
N PHE A 478 6.12 5.93 35.51
CA PHE A 478 4.81 6.39 35.96
C PHE A 478 4.92 7.60 36.91
N GLU A 479 3.89 8.45 36.96
CA GLU A 479 3.77 9.45 38.04
C GLU A 479 3.35 8.75 39.34
N THR A 480 2.41 7.81 39.23
CA THR A 480 1.96 7.00 40.36
C THR A 480 1.79 5.55 39.94
N VAL A 481 2.29 4.64 40.78
CA VAL A 481 2.06 3.20 40.68
C VAL A 481 1.46 2.73 42.00
N THR A 482 0.39 1.94 41.91
CA THR A 482 -0.26 1.32 43.06
C THR A 482 -0.28 -0.19 42.86
N GLU A 483 0.28 -0.94 43.80
CA GLU A 483 0.08 -2.39 43.86
C GLU A 483 -1.35 -2.67 44.32
N LEU A 484 -2.09 -3.50 43.58
CA LEU A 484 -3.47 -3.87 43.91
C LEU A 484 -3.55 -5.28 44.48
N TYR A 485 -2.78 -6.21 43.90
CA TYR A 485 -2.74 -7.61 44.35
C TYR A 485 -1.35 -8.21 44.24
N TYR A 486 -1.00 -9.04 45.22
CA TYR A 486 0.22 -9.82 45.24
C TYR A 486 -0.05 -11.25 45.72
N MET A 487 0.85 -12.18 45.39
CA MET A 487 0.75 -13.57 45.87
C MET A 487 1.05 -13.64 47.37
N ALA A 488 0.21 -14.35 48.13
CA ALA A 488 0.53 -14.70 49.52
C ALA A 488 1.82 -15.53 49.63
N ASP A 489 2.28 -15.75 50.87
CA ASP A 489 3.47 -16.56 51.14
C ASP A 489 3.40 -17.94 50.44
N PRO A 490 4.48 -18.37 49.76
CA PRO A 490 4.47 -19.62 49.01
C PRO A 490 4.29 -20.82 49.95
N GLN A 491 3.39 -21.72 49.56
CA GLN A 491 3.17 -22.99 50.24
C GLN A 491 4.04 -24.09 49.64
N ASN A 492 4.01 -25.28 50.24
CA ASN A 492 4.76 -26.42 49.72
C ASN A 492 4.30 -26.78 48.29
N GLY A 493 5.26 -26.77 47.35
CA GLY A 493 5.04 -27.07 45.94
C GLY A 493 4.82 -25.84 45.05
N ASP A 494 4.89 -24.64 45.61
CA ASP A 494 4.83 -23.37 44.88
C ASP A 494 6.21 -22.96 44.35
N GLY A 495 6.21 -22.25 43.22
CA GLY A 495 7.43 -21.93 42.46
C GLY A 495 7.99 -20.53 42.66
N TRP A 496 7.26 -19.64 43.34
CA TRP A 496 7.68 -18.25 43.56
C TRP A 496 8.38 -18.05 44.91
N THR A 497 9.06 -16.91 45.03
CA THR A 497 9.73 -16.45 46.25
C THR A 497 9.22 -15.08 46.63
N GLY A 498 9.05 -14.83 47.94
CA GLY A 498 8.45 -13.58 48.43
C GLY A 498 6.98 -13.47 48.03
N ASN A 499 6.53 -12.25 47.77
CA ASN A 499 5.15 -11.92 47.41
C ASN A 499 5.13 -11.14 46.09
N PRO A 500 5.31 -11.80 44.93
CA PRO A 500 5.30 -11.10 43.65
C PRO A 500 3.96 -10.42 43.40
N THR A 501 4.00 -9.20 42.85
CA THR A 501 2.82 -8.48 42.37
C THR A 501 2.20 -9.24 41.20
N VAL A 502 0.88 -9.33 41.19
CA VAL A 502 0.10 -9.92 40.09
C VAL A 502 -0.96 -8.97 39.54
N CYS A 503 -1.21 -7.87 40.23
CA CYS A 503 -2.02 -6.79 39.73
C CYS A 503 -1.49 -5.44 40.21
N SER A 504 -1.35 -4.49 39.30
CA SER A 504 -0.93 -3.14 39.61
C SER A 504 -1.61 -2.15 38.68
N MET A 505 -1.75 -0.94 39.18
CA MET A 505 -2.33 0.19 38.49
C MET A 505 -1.27 1.29 38.33
N GLY A 506 -1.08 1.76 37.11
CA GLY A 506 -0.20 2.86 36.77
C GLY A 506 -0.97 4.07 36.25
N GLN A 507 -0.42 5.26 36.49
CA GLN A 507 -0.89 6.52 35.91
C GLN A 507 0.31 7.36 35.49
N TYR A 508 0.29 7.87 34.26
CA TYR A 508 1.37 8.63 33.66
C TYR A 508 1.20 10.13 33.86
N LYS A 509 2.31 10.86 33.79
CA LYS A 509 2.30 12.32 33.68
C LYS A 509 2.25 12.73 32.20
N VAL A 510 1.16 13.35 31.77
CA VAL A 510 1.03 13.90 30.40
C VAL A 510 1.67 15.28 30.32
N SER A 511 1.41 16.12 31.33
CA SER A 511 1.99 17.45 31.45
C SER A 511 2.21 17.81 32.93
N PRO A 512 2.88 18.94 33.27
CA PRO A 512 3.06 19.34 34.66
C PRO A 512 1.77 19.49 35.47
N THR A 513 0.61 19.59 34.82
CA THR A 513 -0.70 19.79 35.44
C THR A 513 -1.73 18.73 35.08
N GLU A 514 -1.37 17.73 34.27
CA GLU A 514 -2.31 16.76 33.70
C GLU A 514 -1.74 15.34 33.79
N LEU A 515 -2.56 14.44 34.32
CA LEU A 515 -2.28 13.01 34.39
C LEU A 515 -3.04 12.30 33.28
N SER A 516 -2.51 11.16 32.84
CA SER A 516 -3.21 10.26 31.92
C SER A 516 -4.40 9.61 32.61
N GLY A 517 -5.17 8.82 31.86
CA GLY A 517 -6.04 7.81 32.47
C GLY A 517 -5.22 6.73 33.17
N LYS A 518 -5.91 5.84 33.90
CA LYS A 518 -5.29 4.77 34.69
C LYS A 518 -5.23 3.48 33.89
N VAL A 519 -4.10 2.79 33.93
CA VAL A 519 -3.93 1.46 33.35
C VAL A 519 -3.77 0.43 34.46
N VAL A 520 -4.57 -0.62 34.42
CA VAL A 520 -4.57 -1.73 35.38
C VAL A 520 -4.27 -3.01 34.63
N ILE A 521 -3.21 -3.70 35.02
CA ILE A 521 -2.89 -5.01 34.50
C ILE A 521 -3.09 -6.07 35.60
N LEU A 522 -3.75 -7.17 35.26
CA LEU A 522 -3.85 -8.37 36.10
C LEU A 522 -3.30 -9.56 35.30
N THR A 523 -2.28 -10.23 35.81
CA THR A 523 -1.55 -11.30 35.08
C THR A 523 -2.04 -12.71 35.41
N LEU A 524 -2.98 -12.84 36.35
CA LEU A 524 -3.66 -14.09 36.65
C LEU A 524 -4.99 -14.15 35.91
N PRO A 525 -5.35 -15.27 35.29
CA PRO A 525 -6.63 -15.40 34.60
C PRO A 525 -7.78 -15.26 35.59
N LEU A 526 -8.79 -14.49 35.21
CA LEU A 526 -10.06 -14.42 35.95
C LEU A 526 -10.98 -15.59 35.58
N TYR A 527 -10.98 -16.00 34.30
CA TYR A 527 -11.83 -17.04 33.72
C TYR A 527 -11.06 -17.80 32.62
N ASP A 528 -11.38 -19.08 32.37
CA ASP A 528 -10.71 -19.92 31.34
C ASP A 528 -11.62 -20.39 30.19
N GLY A 529 -12.73 -19.68 29.96
CA GLY A 529 -13.79 -20.11 29.04
C GLY A 529 -14.74 -21.16 29.63
N ASN A 530 -14.38 -21.84 30.73
CA ASN A 530 -15.20 -22.91 31.32
C ASN A 530 -15.60 -22.66 32.77
N ARG A 531 -14.70 -22.05 33.55
CA ARG A 531 -14.90 -21.76 34.97
C ARG A 531 -14.00 -20.61 35.42
N SER A 532 -14.41 -19.96 36.50
CA SER A 532 -13.59 -18.95 37.17
C SER A 532 -12.29 -19.56 37.73
N LYS A 533 -11.23 -18.75 37.64
CA LYS A 533 -9.88 -19.09 38.11
C LYS A 533 -9.50 -18.35 39.38
N LEU A 534 -10.03 -17.15 39.53
CA LEU A 534 -9.92 -16.37 40.76
C LEU A 534 -11.31 -16.17 41.35
N ASP A 535 -11.57 -16.77 42.50
CA ASP A 535 -12.73 -16.48 43.35
C ASP A 535 -12.32 -16.62 44.82
N GLY A 536 -12.60 -15.62 45.64
CA GLY A 536 -12.33 -15.61 47.08
C GLY A 536 -13.39 -14.83 47.85
N ASN A 537 -13.02 -14.33 49.04
CA ASN A 537 -13.89 -13.46 49.85
C ASN A 537 -14.28 -12.17 49.11
N GLY A 538 -13.43 -11.75 48.17
CA GLY A 538 -13.56 -10.54 47.39
C GLY A 538 -14.02 -10.70 45.96
N THR A 539 -14.63 -11.84 45.56
CA THR A 539 -15.05 -12.24 44.18
C THR A 539 -14.78 -11.20 43.08
N PRO A 540 -14.22 -11.54 41.89
CA PRO A 540 -13.86 -10.55 40.85
C PRO A 540 -14.82 -9.38 40.60
N LEU A 541 -16.13 -9.60 40.81
CA LEU A 541 -17.13 -8.54 40.95
C LEU A 541 -16.74 -7.37 41.89
N LYS A 542 -16.34 -7.61 43.14
CA LYS A 542 -16.00 -6.51 44.08
C LYS A 542 -14.73 -5.78 43.66
N PHE A 543 -13.80 -6.49 43.02
CA PHE A 543 -12.64 -5.85 42.41
C PHE A 543 -13.07 -4.89 41.30
N PHE A 544 -13.96 -5.30 40.39
CA PHE A 544 -14.49 -4.38 39.39
C PHE A 544 -15.28 -3.24 40.03
N GLN A 545 -16.09 -3.48 41.06
CA GLN A 545 -16.76 -2.41 41.80
C GLN A 545 -15.75 -1.41 42.36
N TYR A 546 -14.67 -1.87 43.01
CA TYR A 546 -13.60 -1.00 43.47
C TYR A 546 -12.98 -0.19 42.33
N LEU A 547 -12.66 -0.83 41.20
CA LEU A 547 -12.11 -0.11 40.05
C LEU A 547 -13.05 0.99 39.56
N PHE A 548 -14.34 0.72 39.40
CA PHE A 548 -15.28 1.71 38.87
C PHE A 548 -15.72 2.76 39.89
N ASP A 549 -15.92 2.38 41.15
CA ASP A 549 -16.47 3.25 42.19
C ASP A 549 -15.39 4.13 42.84
N GLU A 550 -14.13 3.69 42.85
CA GLU A 550 -13.02 4.38 43.56
C GLU A 550 -11.90 4.83 42.61
N GLU A 551 -11.50 4.02 41.63
CA GLU A 551 -10.31 4.31 40.83
C GLU A 551 -10.61 5.01 39.51
N PHE A 552 -11.62 4.58 38.77
CA PHE A 552 -11.99 5.08 37.45
C PHE A 552 -13.00 6.24 37.54
N ILE A 553 -13.02 6.95 38.66
CA ILE A 553 -13.84 8.15 38.84
C ILE A 553 -13.30 9.29 37.95
N GLU A 554 -14.20 10.10 37.39
CA GLU A 554 -13.89 11.32 36.62
C GLU A 554 -13.17 12.42 37.42
#